data_AF-A0A1F2QXC3-F1
#
_entry.id   AF-A0A1F2QXC3-F1
#
_cell.length_a   1.000
_cell.length_b   1.000
_cell.length_c   1.000
_cell.angle_alpha   90.00
_cell.angle_beta   90.00
_cell.angle_gamma   90.00
#
_symmetry.space_group_name_H-M   'P 1'
#
loop_
_entity.id
_entity.type
_entity.pdbx_description
1 polymer ?
#
loop_
_entity_poly.entity_id
_entity_poly.type
_entity_poly.pdbx_seq_one_letter_code
_entity_poly.pdbx_strand_id
1 'polypeptide(L)' 'MNEKTWRSIVEVLRTAIEREGDSFDYYYDAAQRTDDPELKRFLLDLAEMEKDHARRLREELERVENQRWLESKVTC' A
#
# COMPACT_ATOMS: atom_id res chain seq x y z
N MET A 1 -8.94 19.66 -9.95
CA MET A 1 -8.13 19.46 -8.73
C MET A 1 -6.85 20.29 -8.87
N ASN A 2 -6.33 20.95 -7.84
CA ASN A 2 -5.13 21.78 -8.00
C ASN A 2 -3.84 20.93 -7.88
N GLU A 3 -2.73 21.45 -8.42
CA GLU A 3 -1.44 20.75 -8.46
C GLU A 3 -0.92 20.34 -7.08
N LYS A 4 -1.14 21.19 -6.07
CA LYS A 4 -0.69 20.95 -4.70
C LYS A 4 -1.43 19.78 -4.04
N THR A 5 -2.75 19.72 -4.23
CA THR A 5 -3.60 18.63 -3.74
C THR A 5 -3.22 17.30 -4.38
N TRP A 6 -2.96 17.31 -5.68
CA TRP A 6 -2.52 16.11 -6.38
C TRP A 6 -1.22 15.53 -5.81
N ARG A 7 -0.19 16.38 -5.66
CA ARG A 7 1.09 15.95 -5.12
C ARG A 7 0.94 15.35 -3.73
N SER A 8 0.11 15.96 -2.90
CA SER A 8 -0.19 15.46 -1.56
C SER A 8 -0.87 14.10 -1.58
N ILE A 9 -1.80 13.83 -2.51
CA ILE A 9 -2.47 12.53 -2.62
C ILE A 9 -1.47 11.44 -3.02
N VAL A 10 -0.62 11.71 -4.01
CA VAL A 10 0.42 10.77 -4.46
C VAL A 10 1.42 10.49 -3.33
N GLU A 11 1.86 11.52 -2.60
CA GLU A 11 2.75 11.36 -1.45
C GLU A 11 2.11 10.50 -0.35
N VAL A 12 0.83 10.75 -0.01
CA VAL A 12 0.10 9.95 0.99
C VAL A 12 -0.03 8.49 0.56
N LEU A 13 -0.37 8.23 -0.71
CA LEU A 13 -0.49 6.87 -1.23
C LEU A 13 0.85 6.13 -1.20
N ARG A 14 1.95 6.80 -1.56
CA ARG A 14 3.29 6.21 -1.49
C ARG A 14 3.69 5.89 -0.06
N THR A 15 3.49 6.81 0.87
CA THR A 15 3.74 6.56 2.30
C THR A 15 2.87 5.44 2.85
N ALA A 16 1.61 5.32 2.42
CA ALA A 16 0.74 4.22 2.82
C ALA A 16 1.29 2.88 2.31
N ILE A 17 1.70 2.78 1.04
CA ILE A 17 2.30 1.57 0.47
C ILE A 17 3.57 1.14 1.22
N GLU A 18 4.43 2.10 1.57
CA GLU A 18 5.64 1.84 2.37
C GLU A 18 5.27 1.29 3.75
N ARG A 19 4.28 1.88 4.43
CA ARG A 19 3.80 1.41 5.73
C ARG A 19 3.21 0.01 5.68
N GLU A 20 2.47 -0.36 4.62
CA GLU A 20 1.98 -1.74 4.50
C GLU A 20 3.14 -2.74 4.31
N GLY A 21 4.23 -2.32 3.67
CA GLY A 21 5.47 -3.12 3.60
C GLY A 21 6.10 -3.32 4.98
N ASP A 22 6.23 -2.24 5.75
CA ASP A 22 6.76 -2.31 7.12
C ASP A 22 5.88 -3.19 8.03
N SER A 23 4.55 -3.10 7.89
CA SER A 23 3.59 -3.94 8.62
C SER A 23 3.71 -5.41 8.23
N PHE A 24 3.90 -5.72 6.94
CA PHE A 24 4.16 -7.07 6.48
C PHE A 24 5.40 -7.66 7.17
N ASP A 25 6.52 -6.94 7.11
CA ASP A 25 7.78 -7.39 7.69
C ASP A 25 7.64 -7.58 9.21
N TYR A 26 6.91 -6.69 9.89
CA TYR A 26 6.61 -6.79 11.32
C TYR A 26 5.87 -8.08 11.69
N TYR A 27 4.75 -8.38 11.01
CA TYR A 27 3.97 -9.59 11.31
C TYR A 27 4.71 -10.86 10.89
N TYR A 28 5.42 -10.82 9.76
CA TYR A 28 6.22 -11.94 9.30
C TYR A 28 7.35 -12.28 10.28
N ASP A 29 8.10 -11.28 10.75
CA ASP A 29 9.15 -11.46 11.76
C ASP A 29 8.57 -11.95 13.08
N ALA A 30 7.43 -11.40 13.51
CA ALA A 30 6.73 -11.88 14.71
C ALA A 30 6.34 -13.37 14.58
N ALA A 31 5.86 -13.79 13.39
CA ALA A 31 5.52 -15.18 13.11
C ALA A 31 6.74 -16.12 13.16
N GLN A 32 7.94 -15.63 12.83
CA GLN A 32 9.17 -16.42 12.94
C GLN A 32 9.69 -16.55 14.37
N ARG A 33 9.29 -15.64 15.28
CA ARG A 33 9.74 -15.60 16.68
C ARG A 33 8.82 -16.34 17.65
N THR A 34 7.69 -16.87 17.17
CA THR A 34 6.74 -17.63 17.99
C THR A 34 6.86 -19.14 17.76
N ASP A 35 6.81 -19.90 18.84
CA ASP A 35 6.76 -21.37 18.84
C ASP A 35 5.32 -21.91 18.83
N ASP A 36 4.33 -21.07 19.15
CA ASP A 36 2.91 -21.44 19.10
C ASP A 36 2.44 -21.50 17.62
N PRO A 37 1.98 -22.68 17.15
CA PRO A 37 1.57 -22.88 15.76
C PRO A 37 0.28 -22.13 15.39
N GLU A 38 -0.66 -21.93 16.31
CA GLU A 38 -1.89 -21.18 16.05
C GLU A 38 -1.57 -19.68 15.91
N LEU A 39 -0.77 -19.14 16.83
CA LEU A 39 -0.32 -17.76 16.76
C LEU A 39 0.54 -17.49 15.53
N LYS A 40 1.44 -18.43 15.18
CA LYS A 40 2.24 -18.35 13.95
C LYS A 40 1.36 -18.21 12.72
N ARG A 41 0.33 -19.05 12.61
CA ARG A 41 -0.60 -19.02 11.47
C ARG A 41 -1.36 -17.70 11.42
N PHE A 42 -1.87 -17.24 12.54
CA PHE A 42 -2.56 -15.95 12.63
C PHE A 42 -1.69 -14.77 12.18
N LEU A 43 -0.44 -14.72 12.63
CA LEU A 43 0.51 -13.66 12.22
C LEU A 43 0.85 -13.73 10.73
N LEU A 44 0.99 -14.94 10.16
CA LEU A 44 1.19 -15.10 8.72
C LEU A 44 -0.03 -14.66 7.91
N ASP A 45 -1.25 -14.93 8.41
CA ASP A 45 -2.49 -14.47 7.77
C ASP A 45 -2.59 -12.93 7.78
N LEU A 46 -2.17 -12.28 8.87
CA LEU A 46 -2.05 -10.81 8.94
C LEU A 46 -1.03 -10.28 7.94
N ALA A 47 0.16 -10.88 7.88
CA ALA A 47 1.18 -10.47 6.90
C ALA A 47 0.62 -10.57 5.47
N GLU A 48 -0.02 -11.68 5.10
CA GLU A 48 -0.60 -11.83 3.76
C GLU A 48 -1.69 -10.78 3.46
N MET A 49 -2.48 -10.38 4.47
CA MET A 49 -3.45 -9.29 4.34
C MET A 49 -2.79 -7.95 3.97
N GLU A 50 -1.64 -7.63 4.57
CA GLU A 50 -0.92 -6.38 4.27
C GLU A 50 -0.36 -6.37 2.84
N LYS A 51 -0.02 -7.52 2.26
CA LYS A 51 0.32 -7.59 0.82
C LYS A 51 -0.85 -7.20 -0.06
N ASP A 52 -2.05 -7.66 0.27
CA ASP A 52 -3.27 -7.31 -0.46
C ASP A 52 -3.62 -5.82 -0.29
N HIS A 53 -3.43 -5.25 0.91
CA HIS A 53 -3.55 -3.81 1.12
C HIS A 53 -2.56 -3.01 0.27
N ALA A 54 -1.28 -3.38 0.30
CA ALA A 54 -0.25 -2.75 -0.52
C ALA A 54 -0.56 -2.83 -2.01
N ARG A 55 -1.10 -3.96 -2.49
CA ARG A 55 -1.52 -4.14 -3.88
C ARG A 55 -2.65 -3.18 -4.26
N ARG A 56 -3.72 -3.11 -3.46
CA ARG A 56 -4.84 -2.18 -3.71
C ARG A 56 -4.39 -0.72 -3.72
N LEU A 57 -3.50 -0.34 -2.80
CA LEU A 57 -2.95 1.02 -2.78
C LEU A 57 -2.11 1.34 -4.02
N ARG A 58 -1.36 0.37 -4.56
CA ARG A 58 -0.62 0.54 -5.83
C ARG A 58 -1.57 0.71 -7.02
N GLU A 59 -2.63 -0.09 -7.09
CA GLU A 59 -3.66 0.03 -8.12
C GLU A 59 -4.33 1.42 -8.08
N GLU A 60 -4.60 1.94 -6.87
CA GLU A 60 -5.14 3.28 -6.67
C GLU A 60 -4.15 4.39 -7.05
N LEU A 61 -2.87 4.24 -6.72
CA LEU A 61 -1.82 5.17 -7.13
C LEU A 61 -1.72 5.24 -8.66
N GLU A 62 -1.71 4.09 -9.33
CA GLU A 62 -1.68 4.02 -10.80
C GLU A 62 -2.92 4.67 -11.42
N ARG A 63 -4.12 4.40 -10.86
CA ARG A 63 -5.37 5.02 -11.31
C ARG A 63 -5.31 6.53 -11.19
N VAL A 64 -4.85 7.02 -10.04
CA VAL A 64 -4.65 8.44 -9.79
C VAL A 64 -3.72 8.97 -10.89
N GLU A 65 -2.48 8.49 -11.00
CA GLU A 65 -1.48 8.91 -11.99
C GLU A 65 -1.99 8.95 -13.44
N ASN A 66 -2.70 7.90 -13.86
CA ASN A 66 -3.31 7.81 -15.18
C ASN A 66 -4.38 8.89 -15.41
N GLN A 67 -5.20 9.20 -14.41
CA GLN A 67 -6.19 10.27 -14.50
C GLN A 67 -5.52 11.62 -14.78
N ARG A 68 -4.44 11.96 -14.08
CA ARG A 68 -3.69 13.21 -14.36
C ARG A 68 -3.05 13.21 -15.73
N TRP A 69 -2.55 12.07 -16.19
CA TRP A 69 -2.00 11.96 -17.54
C TRP A 69 -3.07 12.25 -18.60
N LEU A 70 -4.28 11.70 -18.44
CA LEU A 70 -5.41 11.98 -19.33
C LEU A 70 -5.83 13.46 -19.29
N GLU A 71 -5.95 14.04 -18.10
CA GLU A 71 -6.28 15.46 -17.93
C GLU A 71 -5.24 16.38 -18.59
N SER A 72 -3.96 16.00 -18.62
CA SER A 72 -2.90 16.75 -19.32
C SER A 72 -2.97 16.66 -20.85
N LYS A 73 -3.71 15.69 -21.42
CA LYS A 73 -3.82 15.46 -22.86
C LYS A 73 -5.11 16.00 -23.48
N VAL A 74 -6.15 16.24 -22.68
CA VAL A 74 -7.47 16.69 -23.14
C VAL A 74 -7.51 18.21 -23.39
N THR A 75 -6.55 18.98 -22.88
CA THR A 75 -6.35 20.39 -23.20
C THR A 75 -5.74 20.55 -24.60
N CYS A 76 -6.60 20.43 -25.62
CA CYS A 76 -6.38 20.99 -26.96
C CYS A 76 -7.09 22.34 -27.07
#